data_AF-W9WP59-F1
#
_entry.id   AF-W9WP59-F1
#
_cell.length_a   1.000
_cell.length_b   1.000
_cell.length_c   1.000
_cell.angle_alpha   90.00
_cell.angle_beta   90.00
_cell.angle_gamma   90.00
#
_symmetry.space_group_name_H-M   'P 1'
#
loop_
_entity.id
_entity.type
_entity.pdbx_description
1 polymer ?
#
loop_
_entity_poly.entity_id
_entity_poly.type
_entity_poly.pdbx_seq_one_letter_code
_entity_poly.pdbx_strand_id
1 'polypeptide(L)'
;LSFPQDVLNALRGIQNILQESMDTNFWYGMPERCLDKVLLWALDGPLERLLTSTGESEQRKFLFPSWSWAGWNSGMAIGSYFADAGIYGETLWFLINRKGEAILMETEDVGGISEFP
;
A
#
# COMPACT_ATOMS: atom_id res chain seq x y z
N LEU A 1 6.54 -17.45 -8.16
CA LEU A 1 6.06 -17.47 -6.77
C LEU A 1 5.29 -18.75 -6.56
N SER A 2 5.79 -19.65 -5.70
CA SER A 2 5.19 -20.98 -5.51
C SER A 2 3.90 -20.94 -4.67
N PHE A 3 3.76 -19.94 -3.79
CA PHE A 3 2.54 -19.72 -3.01
C PHE A 3 2.17 -18.22 -3.00
N PRO A 4 0.89 -17.86 -3.20
CA PRO A 4 0.45 -16.45 -3.19
C PRO A 4 0.74 -15.71 -1.87
N GLN A 5 0.81 -16.45 -0.75
CA GLN A 5 1.15 -15.90 0.56
C GLN A 5 2.60 -15.39 0.66
N ASP A 6 3.49 -15.80 -0.24
CA ASP A 6 4.90 -15.44 -0.20
C ASP A 6 5.24 -14.16 -0.98
N VAL A 7 4.26 -13.50 -1.60
CA VAL A 7 4.47 -12.28 -2.41
C VAL A 7 5.28 -11.22 -1.65
N LEU A 8 4.86 -10.87 -0.43
CA LEU A 8 5.57 -9.87 0.37
C LEU A 8 6.91 -10.38 0.92
N ASN A 9 7.00 -11.68 1.24
CA ASN A 9 8.25 -12.28 1.67
C ASN A 9 9.31 -12.26 0.56
N ALA A 10 8.91 -12.50 -0.68
CA ALA A 10 9.79 -12.47 -1.85
C ALA A 10 10.32 -11.06 -2.14
N LEU A 11 9.57 -10.01 -1.78
CA LEU A 11 9.98 -8.61 -1.93
C LEU A 11 10.65 -8.01 -0.68
N ARG A 12 10.78 -8.77 0.41
CA ARG A 12 11.30 -8.24 1.69
C ARG A 12 12.69 -7.63 1.55
N GLY A 13 13.57 -8.21 0.73
CA GLY A 13 14.90 -7.63 0.49
C GLY A 13 14.86 -6.24 -0.14
N ILE A 14 13.97 -6.03 -1.12
CA ILE A 14 13.77 -4.72 -1.76
C ILE A 14 13.11 -3.76 -0.79
N GLN A 15 12.12 -4.22 -0.02
CA GLN A 15 11.46 -3.41 1.00
C GLN A 15 12.47 -2.88 2.02
N ASN A 16 13.39 -3.70 2.52
CA ASN A 16 14.40 -3.25 3.48
C ASN A 16 15.27 -2.10 2.94
N ILE A 17 15.70 -2.19 1.68
CA ILE A 17 16.49 -1.13 1.04
C ILE A 17 15.64 0.14 0.89
N LEU A 18 14.38 0.00 0.47
CA LEU A 18 13.48 1.13 0.32
C LEU A 18 13.16 1.78 1.67
N GLN A 19 12.96 0.99 2.72
CA GLN A 19 12.77 1.48 4.10
C GLN A 19 13.92 2.36 4.55
N GLU A 20 15.16 1.95 4.32
CA GLU A 20 16.34 2.75 4.64
C GLU A 20 16.42 4.02 3.79
N SER A 21 16.16 3.92 2.49
CA SER A 21 16.28 5.07 1.57
C SER A 21 15.19 6.12 1.75
N MET A 22 13.98 5.71 2.13
CA MET A 22 12.79 6.55 2.27
C MET A 22 12.48 6.89 3.74
N ASP A 23 13.29 6.39 4.68
CA ASP A 23 13.09 6.54 6.12
C ASP A 23 11.63 6.26 6.53
N THR A 24 11.09 5.11 6.11
CA THR A 24 9.67 4.78 6.31
C THR A 24 9.49 3.29 6.61
N ASN A 25 8.40 2.94 7.28
CA ASN A 25 7.96 1.54 7.35
C ASN A 25 7.16 1.13 6.13
N PHE A 26 6.98 -0.19 5.94
CA PHE A 26 6.10 -0.75 4.93
C PHE A 26 4.97 -1.55 5.57
N TRP A 27 3.74 -1.27 5.17
CA TRP A 27 2.55 -2.01 5.59
C TRP A 27 1.95 -2.72 4.39
N TYR A 28 1.91 -4.05 4.46
CA TYR A 28 1.38 -4.90 3.39
C TYR A 28 1.98 -4.59 2.00
N GLY A 29 3.23 -4.12 1.95
CA GLY A 29 3.92 -3.78 0.70
C GLY A 29 3.79 -2.32 0.26
N MET A 30 3.19 -1.45 1.07
CA MET A 30 3.08 0.00 0.82
C MET A 30 3.90 0.82 1.83
N PRO A 31 4.64 1.86 1.42
CA PRO A 31 5.32 2.77 2.34
C PRO A 31 4.33 3.60 3.17
N GLU A 32 4.57 3.68 4.48
CA GLU A 32 3.75 4.46 5.44
C GLU A 32 3.79 5.97 5.15
N ARG A 33 4.99 6.52 4.90
CA ARG A 33 5.23 7.97 4.72
C ARG A 33 4.46 8.60 3.56
N CYS A 34 4.19 7.84 2.50
CA CYS A 34 3.44 8.31 1.32
C CYS A 34 2.21 7.44 1.04
N LEU A 35 1.59 6.93 2.11
CA LEU A 35 0.45 6.03 2.04
C LEU A 35 -0.72 6.63 1.23
N ASP A 36 -0.95 7.94 1.37
CA ASP A 36 -1.94 8.72 0.62
C ASP A 36 -1.81 8.57 -0.89
N LYS A 37 -0.59 8.72 -1.43
CA LYS A 37 -0.30 8.62 -2.86
C LYS A 37 -0.34 7.18 -3.35
N VAL A 38 0.28 6.28 -2.61
CA VAL A 38 0.36 4.88 -3.03
C VAL A 38 -1.00 4.20 -3.00
N LEU A 39 -1.96 4.68 -2.21
CA LEU A 39 -3.37 4.22 -2.21
C LEU A 39 -4.14 4.58 -3.49
N LEU A 40 -3.62 5.46 -4.34
CA LEU A 40 -4.23 5.84 -5.62
C LEU A 40 -3.97 4.82 -6.75
N TRP A 41 -3.33 3.70 -6.42
CA TRP A 41 -3.15 2.59 -7.35
C TRP A 41 -4.50 2.04 -7.81
N ALA A 42 -4.56 1.61 -9.07
CA ALA A 42 -5.76 1.02 -9.66
C ALA A 42 -5.44 -0.31 -10.34
N LEU A 43 -6.46 -1.17 -10.42
CA LEU A 43 -6.39 -2.43 -11.15
C LEU A 43 -6.57 -2.15 -12.65
N ASP A 44 -5.68 -2.70 -13.46
CA ASP A 44 -5.72 -2.65 -14.94
C ASP A 44 -6.16 -4.01 -15.53
N GLY A 45 -7.00 -4.73 -14.79
CA GLY A 45 -7.39 -6.08 -15.15
C GLY A 45 -8.51 -6.65 -14.28
N PRO A 46 -8.73 -7.98 -14.32
CA PRO A 46 -9.79 -8.64 -13.56
C PRO A 46 -9.68 -8.38 -12.04
N LEU A 47 -10.83 -8.23 -11.38
CA LEU A 47 -10.95 -7.99 -9.95
C LEU A 47 -10.82 -9.29 -9.14
N GLU A 48 -9.65 -9.93 -9.19
CA GLU A 48 -9.41 -11.20 -8.50
C GLU A 48 -8.63 -11.01 -7.20
N ARG A 49 -9.22 -11.42 -6.06
CA ARG A 49 -8.59 -11.34 -4.75
C ARG A 49 -7.79 -12.60 -4.41
N LEU A 50 -6.61 -12.43 -3.81
CA LEU A 50 -5.83 -13.52 -3.28
C LEU A 50 -6.45 -14.10 -2.00
N LEU A 51 -6.64 -15.42 -2.00
CA LEU A 51 -7.24 -16.19 -0.91
C LEU A 51 -6.22 -17.18 -0.33
N THR A 52 -6.33 -17.44 0.98
CA THR A 52 -5.55 -18.49 1.64
C THR A 52 -5.95 -19.86 1.10
N SER A 53 -5.00 -20.63 0.58
CA SER A 53 -5.20 -22.03 0.19
C SER A 53 -5.07 -22.96 1.42
N THR A 54 -5.86 -22.73 2.46
CA THR A 54 -5.91 -23.66 3.60
C THR A 54 -7.17 -24.50 3.49
N GLY A 55 -7.01 -25.74 3.00
CA GLY A 55 -7.88 -26.93 3.09
C GLY A 55 -9.42 -26.79 3.00
N GLU A 56 -10.08 -27.80 2.43
CA GLU A 56 -11.52 -27.87 2.14
C GLU A 56 -12.51 -27.60 3.31
N SER A 57 -12.04 -27.36 4.54
CA SER A 57 -12.89 -27.14 5.73
C SER A 57 -12.72 -25.79 6.44
N GLU A 58 -11.74 -24.96 6.10
CA GLU A 58 -11.54 -23.65 6.75
C GLU A 58 -12.01 -22.54 5.81
N GLN A 59 -12.84 -21.62 6.34
CA GLN A 59 -13.37 -20.48 5.59
C GLN A 59 -12.24 -19.76 4.83
N ARG A 60 -12.36 -19.62 3.51
CA ARG A 60 -11.39 -18.89 2.68
C ARG A 60 -11.21 -17.48 3.25
N LYS A 61 -10.01 -17.17 3.75
CA LYS A 61 -9.66 -15.82 4.24
C LYS A 61 -8.91 -15.07 3.16
N PHE A 62 -9.13 -13.77 3.10
CA PHE A 62 -8.31 -12.88 2.27
C PHE A 62 -6.90 -12.83 2.85
N LEU A 63 -5.88 -13.01 2.00
CA LEU A 63 -4.48 -13.00 2.42
C LEU A 63 -4.01 -11.63 2.89
N PHE A 64 -4.52 -10.58 2.24
CA PHE A 64 -4.11 -9.19 2.47
C PHE A 64 -5.33 -8.26 2.51
N PRO A 65 -5.21 -7.07 3.16
CA PRO A 65 -6.24 -6.03 3.12
C PRO A 65 -6.59 -5.63 1.68
N SER A 66 -7.83 -5.19 1.46
CA SER A 66 -8.30 -4.81 0.11
C SER A 66 -7.60 -3.59 -0.46
N TRP A 67 -7.10 -2.69 0.39
CA TRP A 67 -6.37 -1.49 -0.01
C TRP A 67 -4.91 -1.78 -0.41
N SER A 68 -4.40 -2.97 -0.12
CA SER A 68 -3.05 -3.39 -0.46
C SER A 68 -3.01 -4.00 -1.85
N TRP A 69 -2.09 -3.52 -2.68
CA TRP A 69 -1.83 -4.05 -4.03
C TRP A 69 -1.55 -5.55 -4.00
N ALA A 70 -0.86 -6.04 -2.97
CA ALA A 70 -0.52 -7.45 -2.81
C ALA A 70 -1.75 -8.37 -2.62
N GLY A 71 -2.93 -7.81 -2.36
CA GLY A 71 -4.18 -8.56 -2.21
C GLY A 71 -4.83 -9.04 -3.49
N TRP A 72 -4.24 -8.72 -4.65
CA TRP A 72 -4.89 -8.86 -5.94
C TRP A 72 -4.04 -9.65 -6.94
N ASN A 73 -4.71 -10.42 -7.79
CA ASN A 73 -4.12 -11.18 -8.89
C ASN A 73 -4.41 -10.48 -10.22
N SER A 74 -3.87 -9.28 -10.40
CA SER A 74 -4.16 -8.46 -11.58
C SER A 74 -3.01 -7.53 -11.93
N GLY A 75 -3.04 -7.00 -13.14
CA GLY A 75 -2.22 -5.86 -13.52
C GLY A 75 -2.59 -4.64 -12.68
N MET A 76 -1.62 -3.81 -12.34
CA MET A 76 -1.82 -2.62 -11.52
C MET A 76 -1.07 -1.46 -12.13
N ALA A 77 -1.67 -0.28 -12.05
CA ALA A 77 -1.05 0.96 -12.47
C ALA A 77 -1.18 2.02 -11.37
N ILE A 78 -0.12 2.80 -11.18
CA ILE A 78 -0.16 4.03 -10.40
C ILE A 78 -0.28 5.21 -11.38
N GLY A 79 -1.12 6.19 -11.05
CA GLY A 79 -1.29 7.39 -11.87
C GLY A 79 -1.99 7.17 -13.23
N SER A 80 -2.62 6.01 -13.46
CA SER A 80 -3.40 5.76 -14.69
C SER A 80 -4.68 6.59 -14.77
N TYR A 81 -5.25 6.94 -13.61
CA TYR A 81 -6.47 7.76 -13.51
C TYR A 81 -6.21 9.16 -12.96
N PHE A 82 -5.12 9.36 -12.23
CA PHE A 82 -4.76 10.65 -11.63
C PHE A 82 -3.38 11.06 -12.15
N ALA A 83 -3.28 12.16 -12.87
CA ALA A 83 -1.98 12.71 -13.25
C ALA A 83 -1.25 13.13 -11.97
N ASP A 84 0.02 12.70 -11.82
CA ASP A 84 0.88 13.00 -10.66
C ASP A 84 1.03 14.52 -10.43
N ALA A 85 0.89 15.30 -11.51
CA ALA A 85 0.83 16.75 -11.49
C ALA A 85 -0.52 17.23 -10.92
N GLY A 86 -0.54 17.58 -9.63
CA GLY A 86 -1.64 18.29 -8.99
C GLY A 86 -2.26 17.60 -7.76
N ILE A 87 -1.68 16.48 -7.32
CA ILE A 87 -2.14 15.79 -6.10
C ILE A 87 -1.35 16.33 -4.91
N TYR A 88 -2.03 17.02 -4.01
CA TYR A 88 -1.51 17.43 -2.71
C TYR A 88 -2.26 16.67 -1.60
N GLY A 89 -1.51 16.16 -0.63
CA GLY A 89 -2.07 15.39 0.47
C GLY A 89 -2.67 16.31 1.52
N GLU A 90 -3.99 16.44 1.58
CA GLU A 90 -4.69 17.13 2.69
C GLU A 90 -5.12 16.17 3.81
N THR A 91 -4.76 14.89 3.71
CA THR A 91 -5.31 13.85 4.59
C THR A 91 -4.41 13.62 5.80
N LEU A 92 -4.98 13.77 7.00
CA LEU A 92 -4.33 13.37 8.24
C LEU A 92 -4.62 11.91 8.55
N TRP A 93 -3.55 11.12 8.71
CA TRP A 93 -3.64 9.71 9.07
C TRP A 93 -3.45 9.51 10.56
N PHE A 94 -4.29 8.66 11.15
CA PHE A 94 -4.20 8.30 12.57
C PHE A 94 -4.15 6.79 12.75
N LEU A 95 -3.21 6.34 13.58
CA LEU A 95 -3.20 5.00 14.13
C LEU A 95 -4.02 4.96 15.41
N ILE A 96 -5.09 4.17 15.42
CA ILE A 96 -5.90 3.96 16.62
C ILE A 96 -5.44 2.67 17.30
N ASN A 97 -4.93 2.80 18.52
CA ASN A 97 -4.49 1.64 19.29
C ASN A 97 -5.69 0.91 19.94
N ARG A 98 -5.43 -0.24 20.59
CA ARG A 98 -6.49 -1.04 21.25
C ARG A 98 -7.22 -0.32 22.40
N LYS A 99 -6.63 0.75 22.94
CA LYS A 99 -7.23 1.58 23.99
C LYS A 99 -8.09 2.72 23.41
N GLY A 100 -8.12 2.89 22.08
CA GLY A 100 -8.84 3.96 21.40
C GLY A 100 -8.04 5.27 21.30
N GLU A 101 -6.75 5.26 21.65
CA GLU A 101 -5.89 6.45 21.52
C GLU A 101 -5.46 6.60 20.06
N ALA A 102 -5.61 7.82 19.52
CA ALA A 102 -5.20 8.17 18.18
C ALA A 102 -3.77 8.73 18.20
N ILE A 103 -2.90 8.15 17.37
CA ILE A 103 -1.52 8.58 17.16
C ILE A 103 -1.44 9.13 15.74
N LEU A 104 -1.05 10.40 15.60
CA LEU A 104 -0.85 11.01 14.29
C LEU A 104 0.31 10.30 13.56
N MET A 105 0.09 9.98 12.29
CA MET A 105 1.12 9.49 11.40
C MET A 105 1.73 10.66 10.64
N GLU A 106 3.05 10.73 10.64
CA GLU A 106 3.78 11.69 9.82
C GLU A 106 3.77 11.22 8.36
N THR A 107 2.99 11.91 7.53
CA THR A 107 3.00 11.73 6.08
C THR A 107 3.80 12.84 5.41
N GLU A 108 4.41 12.55 4.28
CA GLU A 108 5.07 13.57 3.47
C GLU A 108 4.06 14.56 2.92
N ASP A 109 4.10 15.78 3.45
CA ASP A 109 3.43 16.91 2.83
C ASP A 109 4.33 17.43 1.71
N VAL A 110 4.05 16.98 0.48
CA VAL A 110 4.70 17.56 -0.70
C VAL A 110 3.94 18.83 -1.05
N GLY A 111 4.14 19.84 -0.22
CA GLY A 111 3.76 21.22 -0.49
C GLY A 111 4.23 21.60 -1.89
N GLY A 112 3.33 22.31 -2.59
CA GLY A 112 3.36 22.60 -4.01
C GLY A 112 4.75 22.81 -4.60
N ILE A 113 4.90 22.26 -5.80
CA ILE A 113 5.89 22.65 -6.80
C ILE A 113 6.13 24.16 -6.64
N SER A 114 7.30 24.51 -6.13
CA SER A 114 7.78 25.88 -6.08
C SER A 114 7.54 26.51 -7.44
N GLU A 115 6.94 27.70 -7.45
CA GLU A 115 6.77 28.55 -8.63
C GLU A 115 8.00 28.45 -9.53
N PHE A 116 7.82 27.89 -10.73
CA PHE A 116 8.84 28.01 -11.77
C PHE A 116 8.76 29.43 -12.35
N PRO A 117 9.90 30.07 -12.64
CA PRO A 117 9.96 31.43 -13.18
C PRO A 117 9.39 31.54 -14.60
#